data_AF-A0A533XN47-F1
#
_entry.id   AF-A0A533XN47-F1
#
_cell.length_a   1.000
_cell.length_b   1.000
_cell.length_c   1.000
_cell.angle_alpha   90.00
_cell.angle_beta   90.00
_cell.angle_gamma   90.00
#
_symmetry.space_group_name_H-M   'P 1'
#
loop_
_entity.id
_entity.type
_entity.pdbx_description
1 polymer ?
#
loop_
_entity_poly.entity_id
_entity_poly.type
_entity_poly.pdbx_seq_one_letter_code
_entity_poly.pdbx_strand_id
1 'polypeptide(L)'
;EGPVIHNPVRTRADVDALRPVEGEELRFVAEAVRLACRALDGRLPLIGFAGAPFTLASYAIEGGASRQYIETKGLMYREPVVWHRLLDKLARVVTDYLKSQIRAGAQAVQLFDSWVGCLSPEDYREYVQPHVRLI
;
A
#
# COMPACT_ATOMS: atom_id res chain seq x y z
N GLU A 1 -5.01 -18.76 2.60
CA GLU A 1 -4.02 -18.36 3.61
C GLU A 1 -3.55 -16.94 3.26
N GLY A 2 -3.46 -16.04 4.24
CA GLY A 2 -3.05 -14.65 4.05
C GLY A 2 -1.63 -14.42 4.57
N PRO A 3 -1.03 -13.26 4.27
CA PRO A 3 0.27 -12.91 4.85
C PRO A 3 0.19 -12.90 6.38
N VAL A 4 1.26 -13.36 7.03
CA VAL A 4 1.43 -13.28 8.48
C VAL A 4 2.56 -12.29 8.75
N ILE A 5 2.27 -11.20 9.44
CA ILE A 5 3.27 -10.20 9.84
C ILE A 5 3.62 -10.44 11.30
N HIS A 6 4.83 -10.91 11.54
CA HIS A 6 5.31 -11.32 12.86
C HIS A 6 5.54 -10.15 13.83
N ASN A 7 5.70 -8.94 13.30
CA ASN A 7 5.92 -7.69 14.04
C ASN A 7 4.86 -6.64 13.65
N PRO A 8 3.59 -6.84 14.02
CA PRO A 8 2.52 -5.93 13.63
C PRO A 8 2.73 -4.53 14.24
N VAL A 9 2.32 -3.50 13.50
CA VAL A 9 2.35 -2.10 13.93
C VAL A 9 1.25 -1.86 14.96
N ARG A 10 1.59 -1.45 16.18
CA ARG A 10 0.61 -1.22 17.26
C ARG A 10 0.68 0.17 17.87
N THR A 11 1.84 0.81 17.77
CA THR A 11 2.13 2.05 18.48
C THR A 11 2.70 3.11 17.56
N ARG A 12 2.70 4.36 18.03
CA ARG A 12 3.44 5.45 17.39
C ARG A 12 4.91 5.11 17.17
N ALA A 13 5.56 4.46 18.12
CA ALA A 13 6.96 4.09 18.01
C ALA A 13 7.20 3.11 16.84
N ASP A 14 6.29 2.16 16.62
CA ASP A 14 6.36 1.23 15.50
C ASP A 14 6.23 1.96 14.16
N VAL A 15 5.26 2.88 14.06
CA VAL A 15 5.08 3.72 12.86
C VAL A 15 6.33 4.55 12.61
N ASP A 16 6.91 5.14 13.65
CA ASP A 16 8.10 5.99 13.55
C ASP A 16 9.34 5.19 13.11
N ALA A 17 9.46 3.95 13.59
CA ALA A 17 10.54 3.02 13.24
C ALA A 17 10.45 2.45 11.81
N LEU A 18 9.31 2.59 11.12
CA LEU A 18 9.21 2.21 9.70
C LEU A 18 10.22 2.98 8.86
N ARG A 19 11.15 2.24 8.28
CA ARG A 19 12.18 2.74 7.38
C ARG A 19 11.58 3.06 6.00
N PRO A 20 12.08 4.09 5.31
CA PRO A 20 11.81 4.26 3.89
C PRO A 20 12.24 3.00 3.13
N VAL A 21 11.47 2.61 2.11
CA VAL A 21 11.89 1.53 1.22
C VAL A 21 12.98 2.06 0.28
N GLU A 22 14.13 1.41 0.30
CA GLU A 22 15.23 1.77 -0.59
C GLU A 22 15.02 1.14 -1.97
N GLY A 23 15.41 1.85 -3.02
CA GLY A 23 15.13 1.45 -4.40
C GLY A 23 15.71 0.09 -4.79
N GLU A 24 16.69 -0.44 -4.05
CA GLU A 24 17.28 -1.77 -4.27
C GLU A 24 16.31 -2.91 -3.92
N GLU A 25 15.54 -2.76 -2.83
CA GLU A 25 14.66 -3.81 -2.31
C GLU A 25 13.53 -4.18 -3.28
N LEU A 26 13.15 -3.25 -4.16
CA LEU A 26 12.05 -3.43 -5.13
C LEU A 26 12.53 -3.61 -6.58
N ARG A 27 13.86 -3.70 -6.83
CA ARG A 27 14.41 -3.83 -8.19
C ARG A 27 13.89 -5.05 -8.95
N PHE A 28 13.67 -6.16 -8.24
CA PHE A 28 13.21 -7.41 -8.85
C PHE A 28 11.85 -7.25 -9.54
N VAL A 29 10.97 -6.40 -9.01
CA VAL A 29 9.66 -6.13 -9.63
C VAL A 29 9.84 -5.35 -10.93
N ALA A 30 10.66 -4.30 -10.92
CA ALA A 30 10.94 -3.55 -12.13
C ALA A 30 11.61 -4.42 -13.21
N GLU A 31 12.45 -5.37 -12.83
CA GLU A 31 13.02 -6.35 -13.76
C GLU A 31 11.98 -7.32 -14.32
N ALA A 32 11.10 -7.85 -13.46
CA ALA A 32 9.99 -8.72 -13.88
C ALA A 32 9.07 -8.00 -14.87
N VAL A 33 8.75 -6.73 -14.62
CA VAL A 33 7.98 -5.89 -15.55
C VAL A 33 8.69 -5.75 -16.90
N ARG A 34 10.00 -5.43 -16.92
CA ARG A 34 10.76 -5.35 -18.18
C ARG A 34 10.75 -6.66 -18.95
N LEU A 35 10.93 -7.79 -18.26
CA LEU A 35 10.88 -9.12 -18.87
C LEU A 35 9.51 -9.41 -19.47
N ALA A 36 8.43 -9.11 -18.74
CA ALA A 36 7.07 -9.29 -19.21
C ALA A 36 6.77 -8.43 -20.44
N CYS A 37 7.11 -7.14 -20.41
CA CYS A 37 6.95 -6.25 -21.57
C CYS A 37 7.68 -6.77 -22.82
N ARG A 38 8.92 -7.25 -22.67
CA ARG A 38 9.68 -7.87 -23.77
C ARG A 38 9.00 -9.13 -24.31
N ALA A 39 8.49 -10.00 -23.44
CA ALA A 39 7.81 -11.22 -23.85
C ALA A 39 6.47 -10.96 -24.55
N LEU A 40 5.79 -9.87 -24.20
CA LEU A 40 4.56 -9.44 -24.86
C LEU A 40 4.83 -8.86 -26.25
N ASP A 41 6.01 -8.30 -26.50
CA ASP A 41 6.43 -7.74 -27.80
C ASP A 41 5.40 -6.76 -28.38
N GLY A 42 4.88 -5.89 -27.53
CA GLY A 42 3.87 -4.88 -27.90
C GLY A 42 2.48 -5.42 -28.24
N ARG A 43 2.25 -6.74 -28.21
CA ARG A 43 0.96 -7.35 -28.58
C ARG A 43 -0.18 -7.03 -27.62
N LEU A 44 0.13 -6.86 -26.33
CA LEU A 44 -0.84 -6.53 -25.29
C LEU A 44 -0.24 -5.54 -24.29
N PRO A 45 -1.05 -4.66 -23.69
CA PRO A 45 -0.58 -3.79 -22.63
C PRO A 45 -0.29 -4.56 -21.35
N LEU A 46 0.76 -4.17 -20.63
CA LEU A 46 1.02 -4.66 -19.27
C LEU A 46 0.43 -3.71 -18.23
N ILE A 47 -0.32 -4.28 -17.28
CA ILE A 47 -0.86 -3.56 -16.12
C ILE A 47 0.02 -3.84 -14.91
N GLY A 48 0.64 -2.80 -14.36
CA GLY A 48 1.29 -2.84 -13.05
C GLY A 48 0.28 -2.68 -11.92
N PHE A 49 0.66 -3.00 -10.68
CA PHE A 49 -0.25 -2.83 -9.56
C PHE A 49 0.43 -2.63 -8.21
N ALA A 50 -0.35 -2.11 -7.25
CA ALA A 50 0.04 -2.00 -5.85
C ALA A 50 -1.20 -2.10 -4.94
N GLY A 51 -0.98 -2.41 -3.66
CA GLY A 51 -2.00 -2.24 -2.63
C GLY A 51 -2.13 -0.76 -2.24
N ALA A 52 -3.35 -0.32 -1.94
CA ALA A 52 -3.62 1.01 -1.44
C ALA A 52 -3.15 1.18 0.03
N PRO A 53 -2.87 2.42 0.48
CA PRO A 53 -2.36 2.67 1.82
C PRO A 53 -3.23 2.08 2.93
N PHE A 54 -4.57 2.21 2.85
CA PHE A 54 -5.48 1.66 3.87
C PHE A 54 -5.34 0.14 3.99
N THR A 55 -5.43 -0.57 2.86
CA THR A 55 -5.31 -2.03 2.83
C THR A 55 -3.94 -2.49 3.34
N LEU A 56 -2.85 -1.83 2.92
CA LEU A 56 -1.50 -2.16 3.40
C LEU A 56 -1.32 -1.90 4.89
N ALA A 57 -1.79 -0.76 5.39
CA ALA A 57 -1.77 -0.42 6.81
C ALA A 57 -2.55 -1.43 7.63
N SER A 58 -3.70 -1.86 7.14
CA SER A 58 -4.54 -2.84 7.81
C SER A 58 -3.83 -4.19 7.96
N TYR A 59 -3.17 -4.69 6.92
CA TYR A 59 -2.34 -5.89 7.06
C TYR A 59 -1.20 -5.70 8.09
N ALA A 60 -0.54 -4.54 8.05
CA ALA A 60 0.56 -4.21 8.96
C ALA A 60 0.11 -4.12 10.43
N ILE A 61 -1.10 -3.62 10.70
CA ILE A 61 -1.64 -3.43 12.05
C ILE A 61 -2.26 -4.72 12.58
N GLU A 62 -3.11 -5.38 11.77
CA GLU A 62 -3.80 -6.60 12.17
C GLU A 62 -2.85 -7.79 12.29
N GLY A 63 -1.71 -7.76 11.59
CA GLY A 63 -0.74 -8.86 11.56
C GLY A 63 -1.09 -9.96 10.54
N GLY A 64 -2.15 -9.76 9.76
CA GLY A 64 -2.61 -10.70 8.73
C GLY A 64 -4.05 -10.41 8.30
N ALA A 65 -4.70 -11.39 7.70
CA ALA A 65 -6.09 -11.26 7.26
C ALA A 65 -7.03 -10.97 8.46
N SER A 66 -7.87 -9.95 8.33
CA SER A 66 -8.87 -9.59 9.35
C SER A 66 -10.25 -9.45 8.72
N ARG A 67 -11.29 -9.83 9.47
CA ARG A 67 -12.70 -9.64 9.07
C ARG A 67 -13.33 -8.41 9.71
N GLN A 68 -12.80 -7.99 10.86
CA GLN A 68 -13.40 -6.97 11.70
C GLN A 68 -12.57 -5.68 11.77
N TYR A 69 -11.28 -5.75 11.43
CA TYR A 69 -10.37 -4.59 11.37
C TYR A 69 -10.32 -3.79 12.67
N ILE A 70 -10.43 -4.48 13.82
CA ILE A 70 -10.59 -3.87 15.14
C ILE A 70 -9.37 -3.02 15.48
N GLU A 71 -8.18 -3.52 15.21
CA GLU A 71 -6.92 -2.87 15.57
C GLU A 71 -6.65 -1.69 14.64
N THR A 72 -6.92 -1.89 13.34
CA THR A 72 -6.83 -0.86 12.31
C THR A 72 -7.72 0.33 12.64
N LYS A 73 -9.02 0.08 12.87
CA LYS A 73 -9.98 1.12 13.24
C LYS A 73 -9.67 1.72 14.61
N GLY A 74 -9.21 0.89 15.54
CA GLY A 74 -8.78 1.33 16.87
C GLY A 74 -7.63 2.33 16.82
N LEU A 75 -6.63 2.12 15.97
CA LEU A 75 -5.53 3.08 15.76
C LEU A 75 -6.03 4.32 15.01
N MET A 76 -6.80 4.12 13.93
CA MET A 76 -7.35 5.19 13.09
C MET A 76 -8.16 6.22 13.88
N TYR A 77 -9.05 5.77 14.77
CA TYR A 77 -9.91 6.67 15.55
C TYR A 77 -9.25 7.23 16.81
N ARG A 78 -8.41 6.44 17.51
CA ARG A 78 -7.81 6.89 18.78
C ARG A 78 -6.57 7.75 18.59
N GLU A 79 -5.79 7.50 17.53
CA GLU A 79 -4.54 8.19 17.25
C GLU A 79 -4.49 8.70 15.81
N PRO A 80 -5.40 9.62 15.41
CA PRO A 80 -5.51 10.06 14.01
C PRO A 80 -4.20 10.64 13.46
N VAL A 81 -3.43 11.38 14.28
CA VAL A 81 -2.12 11.91 13.86
C VAL A 81 -1.14 10.79 13.48
N VAL A 82 -1.12 9.70 14.25
CA VAL A 82 -0.26 8.54 13.99
C VAL A 82 -0.74 7.76 12.77
N TRP A 83 -2.06 7.62 12.63
CA TRP A 83 -2.70 7.03 11.47
C TRP A 83 -2.34 7.76 10.17
N HIS A 84 -2.52 9.09 10.13
CA HIS A 84 -2.17 9.89 8.94
C HIS A 84 -0.68 9.78 8.62
N ARG A 85 0.19 9.78 9.65
CA ARG A 85 1.63 9.58 9.45
C ARG A 85 1.96 8.22 8.82
N LEU A 86 1.27 7.16 9.24
CA LEU A 86 1.43 5.82 8.67
C LEU A 86 0.98 5.78 7.20
N LEU A 87 -0.21 6.31 6.91
CA LEU A 87 -0.71 6.33 5.53
C LEU A 87 0.13 7.21 4.61
N ASP A 88 0.65 8.34 5.09
CA ASP A 88 1.59 9.17 4.31
C ASP A 88 2.86 8.41 3.93
N LYS A 89 3.44 7.66 4.88
CA LYS A 89 4.62 6.82 4.61
C LYS A 89 4.30 5.76 3.55
N LEU A 90 3.17 5.07 3.69
CA LEU A 90 2.76 4.03 2.74
C LEU A 90 2.41 4.59 1.37
N ALA A 91 1.72 5.73 1.29
CA ALA A 91 1.39 6.41 0.05
C ALA A 91 2.65 6.72 -0.76
N ARG A 92 3.68 7.30 -0.11
CA ARG A 92 4.97 7.60 -0.77
C ARG A 92 5.65 6.34 -1.32
N VAL A 93 5.70 5.27 -0.53
CA VAL A 93 6.26 3.99 -0.97
C VAL A 93 5.48 3.43 -2.17
N VAL A 94 4.15 3.46 -2.12
CA VAL A 94 3.29 3.01 -3.23
C VAL A 94 3.51 3.86 -4.48
N THR A 95 3.61 5.18 -4.35
CA THR A 95 3.92 6.09 -5.47
C THR A 95 5.24 5.71 -6.13
N ASP A 96 6.31 5.54 -5.36
CA ASP A 96 7.63 5.21 -5.90
C ASP A 96 7.66 3.82 -6.52
N TYR A 97 6.94 2.86 -5.91
CA TYR A 97 6.77 1.52 -6.44
C TYR A 97 6.03 1.50 -7.78
N LEU A 98 4.89 2.20 -7.89
CA LEU A 98 4.14 2.30 -9.14
C LEU A 98 4.93 3.05 -10.22
N LYS A 99 5.62 4.15 -9.88
CA LYS A 99 6.52 4.85 -10.79
C LYS A 99 7.64 3.94 -11.31
N SER A 100 8.15 3.04 -10.47
CA SER A 100 9.18 2.08 -10.90
C SER A 100 8.65 1.09 -11.94
N GLN A 101 7.41 0.62 -11.80
CA GLN A 101 6.75 -0.26 -12.76
C GLN A 101 6.46 0.48 -14.07
N ILE A 102 6.01 1.73 -14.01
CA ILE A 102 5.80 2.58 -15.19
C ILE A 102 7.13 2.77 -15.94
N ARG A 103 8.21 3.15 -15.24
CA ARG A 103 9.55 3.27 -15.85
C ARG A 103 10.06 1.96 -16.45
N ALA A 104 9.62 0.82 -15.93
CA ALA A 104 9.98 -0.50 -16.42
C ALA A 104 9.16 -0.94 -17.65
N GLY A 105 8.07 -0.25 -17.98
CA GLY A 105 7.27 -0.49 -19.19
C GLY A 105 5.78 -0.76 -18.95
N ALA A 106 5.29 -0.74 -17.71
CA ALA A 106 3.85 -0.86 -17.44
C ALA A 106 3.09 0.32 -18.09
N GLN A 107 2.04 0.01 -18.85
CA GLN A 107 1.27 1.00 -19.62
C GLN A 107 0.04 1.51 -18.87
N ALA A 108 -0.41 0.77 -17.87
CA ALA A 108 -1.40 1.19 -16.90
C ALA A 108 -1.00 0.67 -15.52
N VAL A 109 -1.53 1.29 -14.47
CA VAL A 109 -1.37 0.82 -13.09
C VAL A 109 -2.71 0.74 -12.39
N GLN A 110 -2.88 -0.28 -11.55
CA GLN A 110 -4.06 -0.48 -10.73
C GLN A 110 -3.72 -0.41 -9.24
N LEU A 111 -4.46 0.42 -8.52
CA LEU A 111 -4.38 0.50 -7.07
C LEU A 111 -5.49 -0.34 -6.44
N PHE A 112 -5.12 -1.34 -5.64
CA PHE A 112 -6.06 -2.24 -4.97
C PHE A 112 -6.31 -1.79 -3.54
N ASP A 113 -7.48 -1.18 -3.29
CA ASP A 113 -7.94 -0.91 -1.93
C ASP A 113 -8.98 -1.93 -1.47
N SER A 114 -8.53 -3.17 -1.36
CA SER A 114 -9.40 -4.33 -1.17
C SER A 114 -10.20 -4.34 0.14
N TRP A 115 -9.74 -3.63 1.18
CA TRP A 115 -10.35 -3.68 2.51
C TRP A 115 -11.12 -2.42 2.90
N VAL A 116 -11.04 -1.35 2.10
CA VAL A 116 -11.64 -0.04 2.44
C VAL A 116 -13.16 -0.05 2.52
N GLY A 117 -13.80 -1.05 1.92
CA GLY A 117 -15.26 -1.26 2.00
C GLY A 117 -15.78 -1.49 3.42
N CYS A 118 -14.90 -1.64 4.41
CA CYS A 118 -15.30 -1.71 5.82
C CYS A 118 -15.52 -0.33 6.47
N LEU A 119 -15.23 0.77 5.77
CA LEU A 119 -15.37 2.15 6.26
C LEU A 119 -16.69 2.79 5.80
N SER A 120 -17.17 3.75 6.58
CA SER A 120 -18.21 4.68 6.12
C SER A 120 -17.65 5.65 5.07
N PRO A 121 -18.51 6.27 4.22
CA PRO A 121 -18.06 7.31 3.30
C PRO A 121 -17.40 8.51 3.98
N GLU A 122 -17.82 8.86 5.20
CA GLU A 122 -17.24 9.91 6.03
C GLU A 122 -15.83 9.54 6.47
N ASP A 123 -15.66 8.34 7.02
CA ASP A 123 -14.34 7.86 7.46
C ASP A 123 -13.38 7.72 6.28
N TYR A 124 -13.86 7.25 5.13
CA TYR A 124 -13.05 7.19 3.92
C TYR A 124 -12.54 8.58 3.52
N ARG A 125 -13.43 9.59 3.49
CA ARG A 125 -13.08 10.95 3.10
C ARG A 125 -12.07 11.60 4.04
N GLU A 126 -12.20 11.34 5.34
CA GLU A 126 -11.30 11.90 6.36
C GLU A 126 -9.96 11.15 6.40
N TYR A 127 -10.01 9.83 6.59
CA TYR A 127 -8.84 9.06 7.01
C TYR A 127 -8.07 8.43 5.86
N VAL A 128 -8.66 8.27 4.67
CA VAL A 128 -8.06 7.49 3.58
C VAL A 128 -7.90 8.29 2.29
N GLN A 129 -8.95 8.97 1.84
CA GLN A 129 -8.99 9.67 0.56
C GLN A 129 -7.82 10.67 0.36
N PRO A 130 -7.40 11.47 1.37
CA PRO A 130 -6.29 12.41 1.18
C PRO A 130 -5.00 11.71 0.75
N HIS A 131 -4.73 10.52 1.31
CA HIS A 131 -3.52 9.73 1.04
C HIS A 131 -3.56 9.02 -0.30
N VAL A 132 -4.75 8.57 -0.72
CA VAL A 132 -4.94 8.00 -2.06
C VAL A 132 -4.74 9.06 -3.13
N ARG A 133 -5.16 10.31 -2.89
CA ARG A 133 -4.94 11.43 -3.82
C ARG A 133 -3.48 11.88 -3.95
N LEU A 134 -2.59 11.47 -3.04
CA LEU A 134 -1.16 11.74 -3.14
C LEU A 134 -0.43 10.83 -4.14
N ILE A 135 -1.03 9.69 -4.49
CA ILE A 135 -0.45 8.66 -5.37
C ILE A 135 -0.63 9.05 -6.83
#